data_AF-V9DCY0-F1
#
_entry.id   AF-V9DCY0-F1
#
_cell.length_a   1.000
_cell.length_b   1.000
_cell.length_c   1.000
_cell.angle_alpha   90.00
_cell.angle_beta   90.00
_cell.angle_gamma   90.00
#
_symmetry.space_group_name_H-M   'P 1'
#
loop_
_entity.id
_entity.type
_entity.pdbx_description
1 polymer ?
#
loop_
_entity_poly.entity_id
_entity_poly.type
_entity_poly.pdbx_seq_one_letter_code
_entity_poly.pdbx_strand_id
1 'polypeptide(L)'
;MGLTMFDPPTPIDPSYQPSASIVRIPASSPIEDILAIIERDGGVILTDFATPEDLAAIDRDVEAHRTQTRSTDKGALKLIPKETLAVPGLVGKSPTIARICCESPVLEQLRTSILEEKFSVIREDIVEDHTIDPLLSISITFYIGPGAPRQRLHRDDNVHGIRHGGVFDLKRASQFGCLIAGSKTTRQNGATMFIPGSHRWDDTRAPRPDEVCFAEMDPGSALIFLASCYHGGGDNSTHDEVRRVHGLFFARGNLRTEENQFLAVPRSVALGMSEKMLSLLGYKKPTSILGVVDNDDPAVDLRGVLDRANA
;
A
#
# COMPACT_ATOMS: atom_id res chain seq x y z
N MET A 1 -1.22 17.25 -30.52
CA MET A 1 0.07 16.59 -30.22
C MET A 1 -0.14 15.88 -28.89
N GLY A 2 -0.39 14.58 -28.80
CA GLY A 2 0.34 13.48 -29.42
C GLY A 2 1.13 12.79 -28.31
N LEU A 3 0.48 11.88 -27.59
CA LEU A 3 1.17 10.84 -26.81
C LEU A 3 0.45 9.54 -27.16
N THR A 4 1.02 8.84 -28.13
CA THR A 4 0.82 7.41 -28.34
C THR A 4 0.89 6.69 -27.00
N MET A 5 -0.05 5.77 -26.75
CA MET A 5 0.00 4.88 -25.59
C MET A 5 1.43 4.35 -25.42
N PHE A 6 2.02 4.62 -24.27
CA PHE A 6 3.42 4.31 -24.00
C PHE A 6 3.66 2.82 -24.18
N ASP A 7 4.51 2.46 -25.15
CA ASP A 7 5.08 1.12 -25.20
C ASP A 7 5.70 0.78 -23.83
N PRO A 8 5.70 -0.52 -23.46
CA PRO A 8 6.34 -0.95 -22.23
C PRO A 8 7.79 -0.46 -22.19
N PRO A 9 8.26 0.03 -21.03
CA PRO A 9 9.63 0.50 -20.94
C PRO A 9 10.63 -0.66 -21.13
N THR A 10 11.78 -0.38 -21.73
CA THR A 10 12.83 -1.38 -21.95
C THR A 10 13.24 -2.08 -20.65
N PRO A 11 13.38 -3.42 -20.61
CA PRO A 11 13.85 -4.15 -19.44
C PRO A 11 15.19 -3.62 -18.91
N ILE A 12 15.46 -3.81 -17.62
CA ILE A 12 16.77 -3.47 -17.05
C ILE A 12 17.77 -4.56 -17.46
N ASP A 13 18.92 -4.16 -18.01
CA ASP A 13 19.97 -5.07 -18.48
C ASP A 13 20.28 -6.15 -17.43
N PRO A 14 20.12 -7.46 -17.72
CA PRO A 14 20.36 -8.54 -16.77
C PRO A 14 21.74 -8.51 -16.09
N SER A 15 22.75 -7.91 -16.72
CA SER A 15 24.10 -7.74 -16.18
C SER A 15 24.26 -6.58 -15.19
N TYR A 16 23.29 -5.65 -15.15
CA TYR A 16 23.29 -4.52 -14.22
C TYR A 16 23.37 -5.03 -12.77
N GLN A 17 24.26 -4.43 -11.98
CA GLN A 17 24.34 -4.69 -10.55
C GLN A 17 23.99 -3.42 -9.78
N PRO A 18 22.95 -3.45 -8.92
CA PRO A 18 22.61 -2.31 -8.08
C PRO A 18 23.79 -1.87 -7.20
N SER A 19 24.02 -0.56 -7.15
CA SER A 19 25.01 0.05 -6.25
C SER A 19 24.51 0.20 -4.81
N ALA A 20 23.21 0.03 -4.60
CA ALA A 20 22.52 0.10 -3.32
C ALA A 20 21.60 -1.12 -3.13
N SER A 21 21.22 -1.38 -1.88
CA SER A 21 20.29 -2.44 -1.50
C SER A 21 19.29 -1.91 -0.47
N ILE A 22 18.11 -2.51 -0.41
CA ILE A 22 17.14 -2.22 0.65
C ILE A 22 17.60 -2.92 1.93
N VAL A 23 17.67 -2.19 3.03
CA VAL A 23 18.00 -2.76 4.34
C VAL A 23 16.96 -3.80 4.74
N ARG A 24 17.44 -4.88 5.36
CA ARG A 24 16.61 -5.99 5.84
C ARG A 24 16.77 -6.14 7.35
N ILE A 25 15.67 -6.15 8.08
CA ILE A 25 15.65 -6.38 9.54
C ILE A 25 14.40 -7.20 9.92
N PRO A 26 14.39 -7.93 11.05
CA PRO A 26 13.18 -8.63 11.52
C PRO A 26 12.00 -7.68 11.75
N ALA A 27 10.77 -8.13 11.46
CA ALA A 27 9.54 -7.39 11.75
C ALA A 27 9.34 -7.11 13.26
N SER A 28 10.02 -7.87 14.13
CA SER A 28 10.06 -7.70 15.58
C SER A 28 11.11 -6.69 16.07
N SER A 29 11.88 -6.08 15.17
CA SER A 29 12.86 -5.06 15.53
C SER A 29 12.20 -3.85 16.20
N PRO A 30 12.93 -3.11 17.06
CA PRO A 30 12.40 -1.88 17.65
C PRO A 30 11.91 -0.90 16.59
N ILE A 31 10.79 -0.22 16.87
CA ILE A 31 10.14 0.67 15.90
C ILE A 31 11.04 1.84 15.52
N GLU A 32 11.84 2.34 16.45
CA GLU A 32 12.82 3.39 16.25
C GLU A 32 13.85 3.03 15.17
N ASP A 33 14.30 1.77 15.12
CA ASP A 33 15.25 1.29 14.11
C ASP A 33 14.58 1.23 12.73
N ILE A 34 13.34 0.73 12.68
CA ILE A 34 12.53 0.67 11.46
C ILE A 34 12.28 2.08 10.91
N LEU A 35 11.85 3.01 11.77
CA LEU A 35 11.59 4.40 11.40
C LEU A 35 12.86 5.11 10.95
N ALA A 36 14.00 4.89 11.62
CA ALA A 36 15.27 5.48 11.22
C ALA A 36 15.70 5.02 9.82
N ILE A 37 15.49 3.74 9.48
CA ILE A 37 15.77 3.22 8.14
C ILE A 37 14.80 3.82 7.12
N ILE A 38 13.49 3.85 7.39
CA ILE A 38 12.49 4.44 6.49
C ILE A 38 12.78 5.93 6.27
N GLU A 39 13.14 6.66 7.32
CA GLU A 39 13.50 8.07 7.20
C GLU A 39 14.74 8.24 6.31
N ARG A 40 15.78 7.44 6.52
CA ARG A 40 17.03 7.52 5.74
C ARG A 40 16.83 7.11 4.28
N ASP A 41 16.25 5.93 4.06
CA ASP A 41 16.25 5.23 2.78
C ASP A 41 14.91 5.27 2.05
N GLY A 42 13.83 5.63 2.74
CA GLY A 42 12.47 5.68 2.20
C GLY A 42 11.77 4.33 2.18
N GLY A 43 12.43 3.25 2.60
CA GLY A 43 11.86 1.92 2.70
C GLY A 43 12.78 0.90 3.36
N VAL A 44 12.20 -0.22 3.79
CA VAL A 44 12.86 -1.31 4.53
C VAL A 44 12.17 -2.62 4.22
N ILE A 45 12.93 -3.72 4.19
CA ILE A 45 12.37 -5.07 4.14
C ILE A 45 12.31 -5.62 5.56
N LEU A 46 11.11 -5.98 5.99
CA LEU A 46 10.84 -6.68 7.24
C LEU A 46 10.83 -8.18 7.00
N THR A 47 11.75 -8.93 7.61
CA THR A 47 11.74 -10.40 7.59
C THR A 47 10.77 -10.94 8.63
N ASP A 48 10.33 -12.19 8.46
CA ASP A 48 9.45 -12.87 9.43
C ASP A 48 8.15 -12.09 9.71
N PHE A 49 7.62 -11.40 8.69
CA PHE A 49 6.46 -10.52 8.82
C PHE A 49 5.13 -11.31 8.82
N ALA A 50 5.00 -12.30 7.93
CA ALA A 50 3.86 -13.21 7.86
C ALA A 50 4.34 -14.66 7.90
N THR A 51 3.60 -15.53 8.58
CA THR A 51 3.97 -16.95 8.72
C THR A 51 3.61 -17.75 7.48
N PRO A 52 4.21 -18.93 7.26
CA PRO A 52 3.80 -19.84 6.18
C PRO A 52 2.31 -20.21 6.25
N GLU A 53 1.74 -20.35 7.45
CA GLU A 53 0.32 -20.62 7.67
C GLU A 53 -0.55 -19.45 7.21
N ASP A 54 -0.12 -18.21 7.49
CA ASP A 54 -0.80 -17.01 7.02
C ASP A 54 -0.81 -16.96 5.50
N LEU A 55 0.34 -17.18 4.85
CA LEU A 55 0.45 -17.20 3.38
C LEU A 55 -0.45 -18.28 2.77
N ALA A 56 -0.46 -19.49 3.34
CA ALA A 56 -1.30 -20.57 2.88
C ALA A 56 -2.79 -20.26 3.04
N ALA A 57 -3.19 -19.54 4.09
CA ALA A 57 -4.57 -19.10 4.28
C ALA A 57 -4.97 -18.02 3.26
N ILE A 58 -4.12 -17.00 3.08
CA ILE A 58 -4.33 -15.94 2.08
C ILE A 58 -4.46 -16.54 0.68
N ASP A 59 -3.59 -17.48 0.31
CA ASP A 59 -3.64 -18.16 -0.98
C ASP A 59 -4.98 -18.86 -1.20
N ARG A 60 -5.48 -19.62 -0.20
CA ARG A 60 -6.79 -20.28 -0.30
C ARG A 60 -7.93 -19.29 -0.46
N ASP A 61 -7.92 -18.22 0.31
CA ASP A 61 -8.98 -17.20 0.30
C ASP A 61 -9.03 -16.46 -1.04
N VAL A 62 -7.88 -16.04 -1.55
CA VAL A 62 -7.79 -15.19 -2.74
C VAL A 62 -7.94 -15.99 -4.04
N GLU A 63 -7.58 -17.28 -4.07
CA GLU A 63 -7.63 -18.10 -5.29
C GLU A 63 -9.06 -18.19 -5.88
N ALA A 64 -10.08 -18.31 -5.02
CA ALA A 64 -11.48 -18.31 -5.47
C ALA A 64 -11.86 -17.01 -6.21
N HIS A 65 -11.34 -15.88 -5.74
CA HIS A 65 -11.58 -14.57 -6.35
C HIS A 65 -10.71 -14.32 -7.58
N ARG A 66 -9.52 -14.93 -7.64
CA ARG A 66 -8.60 -14.83 -8.79
C ARG A 66 -9.29 -15.21 -10.09
N THR A 67 -10.03 -16.32 -10.10
CA THR A 67 -10.73 -16.83 -11.29
C THR A 67 -11.86 -15.91 -11.79
N GLN A 68 -12.42 -15.09 -10.90
CA GLN A 68 -13.52 -14.16 -11.19
C GLN A 68 -13.01 -12.75 -11.51
N THR A 69 -11.72 -12.50 -11.30
CA THR A 69 -11.12 -11.18 -11.46
C THR A 69 -10.95 -10.87 -12.95
N ARG A 70 -11.43 -9.71 -13.37
CA ARG A 70 -11.28 -9.24 -14.75
C ARG A 70 -9.82 -8.94 -15.04
N SER A 71 -9.44 -9.07 -16.31
CA SER A 71 -8.13 -8.61 -16.79
C SER A 71 -7.91 -7.14 -16.43
N THR A 72 -6.65 -6.81 -16.14
CA THR A 72 -6.18 -5.44 -15.92
C THR A 72 -6.02 -4.66 -17.24
N ASP A 73 -6.17 -5.33 -18.39
CA ASP A 73 -6.18 -4.68 -19.69
C ASP A 73 -7.29 -3.62 -19.76
N LYS A 74 -6.91 -2.37 -20.08
CA LYS A 74 -7.77 -1.17 -20.04
C LYS A 74 -8.36 -0.85 -18.67
N GLY A 75 -7.77 -1.37 -17.59
CA GLY A 75 -8.14 -1.02 -16.22
C GLY A 75 -7.82 0.43 -15.86
N ALA A 76 -8.38 0.89 -14.73
CA ALA A 76 -8.10 2.23 -14.20
C ALA A 76 -6.62 2.39 -13.77
N LEU A 77 -5.99 1.30 -13.32
CA LEU A 77 -4.59 1.25 -12.91
C LEU A 77 -3.68 1.03 -14.14
N LYS A 78 -3.49 2.10 -14.93
CA LYS A 78 -2.77 2.08 -16.22
C LYS A 78 -1.30 1.61 -16.15
N LEU A 79 -0.70 1.65 -14.96
CA LEU A 79 0.67 1.20 -14.74
C LEU A 79 0.77 -0.32 -14.58
N ILE A 80 -0.34 -1.02 -14.36
CA ILE A 80 -0.35 -2.47 -14.24
C ILE A 80 -0.42 -3.08 -15.64
N PRO A 81 0.56 -3.89 -16.05
CA PRO A 81 0.52 -4.53 -17.36
C PRO A 81 -0.55 -5.61 -17.41
N LYS A 82 -1.04 -5.91 -18.62
CA LYS A 82 -2.10 -6.91 -18.86
C LYS A 82 -1.72 -8.33 -18.41
N GLU A 83 -0.42 -8.63 -18.37
CA GLU A 83 0.15 -9.89 -17.88
C GLU A 83 0.11 -10.00 -16.35
N THR A 84 -0.19 -8.90 -15.65
CA THR A 84 -0.39 -8.88 -14.20
C THR A 84 -1.87 -8.84 -13.87
N LEU A 85 -2.35 -9.86 -13.18
CA LEU A 85 -3.70 -9.86 -12.61
C LEU A 85 -3.67 -9.18 -11.24
N ALA A 86 -4.64 -8.34 -10.96
CA ALA A 86 -4.72 -7.60 -9.71
C ALA A 86 -6.08 -7.84 -9.04
N VAL A 87 -6.08 -8.46 -7.85
CA VAL A 87 -7.30 -8.79 -7.08
C VAL A 87 -7.46 -7.76 -5.96
N PRO A 88 -8.34 -6.75 -6.12
CA PRO A 88 -8.52 -5.67 -5.15
C PRO A 88 -9.41 -6.10 -3.97
N GLY A 89 -9.65 -5.24 -2.98
CA GLY A 89 -10.56 -5.45 -1.85
C GLY A 89 -10.18 -6.65 -0.99
N LEU A 90 -8.89 -6.89 -0.76
CA LEU A 90 -8.40 -8.09 -0.08
C LEU A 90 -8.93 -8.24 1.35
N VAL A 91 -9.05 -7.14 2.10
CA VAL A 91 -9.55 -7.20 3.48
C VAL A 91 -11.00 -7.69 3.57
N GLY A 92 -11.79 -7.55 2.49
CA GLY A 92 -13.13 -8.13 2.39
C GLY A 92 -13.17 -9.57 1.88
N LYS A 93 -12.02 -10.12 1.44
CA LYS A 93 -11.90 -11.44 0.80
C LYS A 93 -11.12 -12.45 1.63
N SER A 94 -10.12 -11.99 2.39
CA SER A 94 -9.29 -12.84 3.26
C SER A 94 -9.33 -12.33 4.70
N PRO A 95 -9.91 -13.09 5.64
CA PRO A 95 -9.85 -12.78 7.07
C PRO A 95 -8.41 -12.66 7.58
N THR A 96 -7.48 -13.42 7.00
CA THR A 96 -6.05 -13.37 7.36
C THR A 96 -5.44 -12.02 6.96
N ILE A 97 -5.72 -11.52 5.76
CA ILE A 97 -5.28 -10.17 5.37
C ILE A 97 -5.93 -9.10 6.26
N ALA A 98 -7.23 -9.21 6.54
CA ALA A 98 -7.91 -8.26 7.43
C ALA A 98 -7.23 -8.22 8.81
N ARG A 99 -6.96 -9.39 9.40
CA ARG A 99 -6.23 -9.54 10.67
C ARG A 99 -4.84 -8.91 10.61
N ILE A 100 -4.03 -9.24 9.61
CA ILE A 100 -2.69 -8.65 9.44
C ILE A 100 -2.78 -7.12 9.32
N CYS A 101 -3.76 -6.62 8.57
CA CYS A 101 -3.97 -5.18 8.37
C CYS A 101 -4.25 -4.44 9.68
N CYS A 102 -5.17 -4.92 10.52
CA CYS A 102 -5.52 -4.23 11.78
C CYS A 102 -4.66 -4.59 12.98
N GLU A 103 -4.19 -5.84 13.10
CA GLU A 103 -3.60 -6.36 14.34
C GLU A 103 -2.08 -6.48 14.31
N SER A 104 -1.42 -6.27 13.16
CA SER A 104 0.05 -6.28 13.10
C SER A 104 0.63 -5.15 13.95
N PRO A 105 1.42 -5.45 15.01
CA PRO A 105 1.95 -4.42 15.90
C PRO A 105 2.89 -3.44 15.20
N VAL A 106 3.67 -3.91 14.21
CA VAL A 106 4.59 -3.06 13.46
C VAL A 106 3.82 -2.14 12.50
N LEU A 107 2.76 -2.62 11.84
CA LEU A 107 1.94 -1.76 10.97
C LEU A 107 1.17 -0.71 11.78
N GLU A 108 0.67 -1.06 12.96
CA GLU A 108 0.02 -0.11 13.85
C GLU A 108 0.98 1.01 14.25
N GLN A 109 2.17 0.66 14.73
CA GLN A 109 3.17 1.64 15.13
C GLN A 109 3.63 2.51 13.96
N LEU A 110 3.78 1.95 12.76
CA LEU A 110 4.11 2.72 11.54
C LEU A 110 3.00 3.69 11.16
N ARG A 111 1.73 3.26 11.16
CA ARG A 111 0.57 4.11 10.88
C ARG A 111 0.49 5.28 11.85
N THR A 112 0.58 5.01 13.15
CA THR A 112 0.52 6.05 14.19
C THR A 112 1.71 7.01 14.09
N SER A 113 2.91 6.52 13.77
CA SER A 113 4.10 7.37 13.72
C SER A 113 4.20 8.23 12.46
N ILE A 114 3.70 7.73 11.32
CA ILE A 114 3.90 8.35 10.00
C ILE A 114 2.66 9.12 9.53
N LEU A 115 1.45 8.58 9.77
CA LEU A 115 0.21 9.03 9.10
C LEU A 115 -0.84 9.63 10.04
N GLU A 116 -0.74 9.41 11.35
CA GLU A 116 -1.67 10.02 12.32
C GLU A 116 -1.46 11.53 12.37
N GLU A 117 -2.54 12.29 12.21
CA GLU A 117 -2.50 13.74 12.27
C GLU A 117 -3.01 14.22 13.62
N LYS A 118 -2.23 15.06 14.30
CA LYS A 118 -2.64 15.74 15.53
C LYS A 118 -2.54 17.24 15.36
N PHE A 119 -3.62 17.95 15.61
CA PHE A 119 -3.69 19.38 15.44
C PHE A 119 -4.68 19.99 16.43
N SER A 120 -4.46 21.26 16.75
CA SER A 120 -5.37 22.04 17.58
C SER A 120 -6.14 23.03 16.70
N VAL A 121 -7.43 23.18 16.95
CA VAL A 121 -8.29 24.19 16.34
C VAL A 121 -8.63 25.23 17.40
N ILE A 122 -8.35 26.50 17.11
CA ILE A 122 -8.66 27.62 17.99
C ILE A 122 -9.98 28.24 17.54
N ARG A 123 -10.95 28.34 18.46
CA ARG A 123 -12.24 29.00 18.29
C ARG A 123 -12.39 30.04 19.38
N GLU A 124 -12.02 31.28 19.05
CA GLU A 124 -12.00 32.39 20.01
C GLU A 124 -11.16 32.06 21.26
N ASP A 125 -11.80 31.79 22.39
CA ASP A 125 -11.19 31.45 23.68
C ASP A 125 -11.06 29.94 23.93
N ILE A 126 -11.52 29.10 22.99
CA ILE A 126 -11.49 27.64 23.08
C ILE A 126 -10.39 27.07 22.18
N VAL A 127 -9.62 26.11 22.71
CA VAL A 127 -8.67 25.30 21.94
C VAL A 127 -9.14 23.84 22.00
N GLU A 128 -9.44 23.26 20.83
CA GLU A 128 -9.87 21.87 20.69
C GLU A 128 -8.74 21.05 20.04
N ASP A 129 -8.29 19.99 20.71
CA ASP A 129 -7.32 19.07 20.16
C ASP A 129 -8.01 17.95 19.38
N HIS A 130 -7.55 17.74 18.15
CA HIS A 130 -8.06 16.72 17.26
C HIS A 130 -6.96 15.78 16.78
N THR A 131 -7.32 14.51 16.71
CA THR A 131 -6.60 13.43 16.04
C THR A 131 -7.42 12.92 14.86
N ILE A 132 -6.77 12.75 13.71
CA ILE A 132 -7.30 12.02 12.55
C ILE A 132 -6.48 10.74 12.35
N ASP A 133 -7.16 9.60 12.50
CA ASP A 133 -6.58 8.27 12.31
C ASP A 133 -6.29 7.97 10.83
N PRO A 134 -5.26 7.16 10.51
CA PRO A 134 -4.96 6.74 9.14
C PRO A 134 -6.04 5.83 8.53
N LEU A 135 -6.10 5.80 7.20
CA LEU A 135 -6.99 4.94 6.42
C LEU A 135 -6.23 3.90 5.61
N LEU A 136 -6.87 2.77 5.34
CA LEU A 136 -6.48 1.83 4.29
C LEU A 136 -6.90 2.40 2.93
N SER A 137 -5.93 2.84 2.13
CA SER A 137 -6.18 3.39 0.80
C SER A 137 -6.66 2.31 -0.18
N ILE A 138 -5.92 1.21 -0.26
CA ILE A 138 -6.22 0.08 -1.14
C ILE A 138 -5.56 -1.20 -0.60
N SER A 139 -6.24 -2.33 -0.78
CA SER A 139 -5.69 -3.65 -0.49
C SER A 139 -5.80 -4.56 -1.71
N ILE A 140 -4.68 -5.09 -2.20
CA ILE A 140 -4.63 -5.71 -3.53
C ILE A 140 -3.58 -6.82 -3.62
N THR A 141 -3.94 -7.97 -4.22
CA THR A 141 -2.95 -9.02 -4.57
C THR A 141 -2.57 -8.86 -6.02
N PHE A 142 -1.27 -8.83 -6.31
CA PHE A 142 -0.75 -8.91 -7.66
C PHE A 142 -0.25 -10.31 -7.96
N TYR A 143 -0.69 -10.85 -9.10
CA TYR A 143 -0.18 -12.07 -9.73
C TYR A 143 0.53 -11.65 -11.01
N ILE A 144 1.86 -11.52 -10.94
CA ILE A 144 2.69 -11.01 -12.02
C ILE A 144 3.12 -12.22 -12.85
N GLY A 145 2.49 -12.40 -14.00
CA GLY A 145 2.72 -13.57 -14.86
C GLY A 145 4.02 -13.51 -15.67
N PRO A 146 4.41 -14.64 -16.27
CA PRO A 146 5.54 -14.71 -17.19
C PRO A 146 5.44 -13.67 -18.31
N GLY A 147 6.55 -13.00 -18.62
CA GLY A 147 6.62 -11.97 -19.66
C GLY A 147 6.00 -10.62 -19.27
N ALA A 148 5.54 -10.43 -18.03
CA ALA A 148 5.05 -9.13 -17.59
C ALA A 148 6.16 -8.08 -17.68
N PRO A 149 5.96 -6.98 -18.45
CA PRO A 149 6.97 -5.94 -18.55
C PRO A 149 7.04 -5.14 -17.25
N ARG A 150 8.22 -4.57 -16.98
CA ARG A 150 8.39 -3.69 -15.83
C ARG A 150 7.51 -2.44 -15.95
N GLN A 151 7.16 -1.88 -14.80
CA GLN A 151 6.50 -0.59 -14.72
C GLN A 151 7.51 0.54 -14.95
N ARG A 152 7.00 1.71 -15.36
CA ARG A 152 7.80 2.95 -15.30
C ARG A 152 7.96 3.33 -13.83
N LEU A 153 9.12 3.90 -13.48
CA LEU A 153 9.36 4.37 -12.12
C LEU A 153 8.39 5.51 -11.80
N HIS A 154 7.68 5.39 -10.68
CA HIS A 154 6.65 6.32 -10.25
C HIS A 154 6.65 6.46 -8.72
N ARG A 155 5.92 7.48 -8.25
CA ARG A 155 5.55 7.67 -6.85
C ARG A 155 4.05 7.46 -6.75
N ASP A 156 3.61 6.77 -5.70
CA ASP A 156 2.19 6.47 -5.48
C ASP A 156 1.42 7.70 -5.02
N ASP A 157 2.05 8.59 -4.25
CA ASP A 157 1.40 9.80 -3.71
C ASP A 157 1.07 10.87 -4.75
N ASN A 158 1.50 10.68 -6.00
CA ASN A 158 1.04 11.45 -7.14
C ASN A 158 -0.48 11.35 -7.33
N VAL A 159 -1.13 10.27 -6.87
CA VAL A 159 -2.59 10.12 -6.93
C VAL A 159 -3.32 11.21 -6.14
N HIS A 160 -2.68 11.76 -5.10
CA HIS A 160 -3.17 12.88 -4.29
C HIS A 160 -2.59 14.24 -4.70
N GLY A 161 -1.77 14.28 -5.75
CA GLY A 161 -1.13 15.51 -6.23
C GLY A 161 -0.12 16.10 -5.24
N ILE A 162 0.50 15.26 -4.42
CA ILE A 162 1.52 15.69 -3.44
C ILE A 162 2.73 16.29 -4.19
N ARG A 163 3.22 17.42 -3.68
CA ARG A 163 4.38 18.14 -4.22
C ARG A 163 5.59 17.90 -3.33
N HIS A 164 6.72 17.61 -3.96
CA HIS A 164 7.96 17.30 -3.26
C HIS A 164 8.97 18.44 -3.38
N GLY A 165 9.60 18.78 -2.25
CA GLY A 165 10.63 19.80 -2.18
C GLY A 165 10.89 20.26 -0.74
N GLY A 166 11.98 20.98 -0.54
CA GLY A 166 12.39 21.46 0.79
C GLY A 166 12.97 20.35 1.68
N VAL A 167 12.96 20.60 2.99
CA VAL A 167 13.47 19.64 3.98
C VAL A 167 12.44 18.53 4.17
N PHE A 168 12.86 17.29 3.94
CA PHE A 168 12.03 16.11 4.17
C PHE A 168 11.70 15.95 5.66
N ASP A 169 10.44 15.64 5.96
CA ASP A 169 9.93 15.31 7.28
C ASP A 169 9.04 14.07 7.15
N LEU A 170 9.42 12.99 7.85
CA LEU A 170 8.67 11.73 7.83
C LEU A 170 7.23 11.92 8.31
N LYS A 171 6.99 12.83 9.26
CA LYS A 171 5.65 13.14 9.77
C LYS A 171 4.78 13.90 8.78
N ARG A 172 5.30 14.25 7.60
CA ARG A 172 4.54 14.85 6.49
C ARG A 172 4.31 13.89 5.33
N ALA A 173 4.75 12.63 5.44
CA ALA A 173 4.47 11.62 4.44
C ALA A 173 2.94 11.43 4.30
N SER A 174 2.45 11.41 3.07
CA SER A 174 1.01 11.26 2.76
C SER A 174 0.54 9.81 2.86
N GLN A 175 1.42 8.87 2.50
CA GLN A 175 1.11 7.46 2.33
C GLN A 175 2.36 6.59 2.52
N PHE A 176 2.14 5.32 2.88
CA PHE A 176 3.15 4.26 2.74
C PHE A 176 2.50 2.95 2.32
N GLY A 177 3.26 2.12 1.61
CA GLY A 177 2.87 0.78 1.17
C GLY A 177 3.54 -0.31 1.98
N CYS A 178 2.85 -1.44 2.14
CA CYS A 178 3.37 -2.70 2.64
C CYS A 178 3.12 -3.78 1.58
N LEU A 179 4.19 -4.35 1.02
CA LEU A 179 4.14 -5.42 0.02
C LEU A 179 4.66 -6.72 0.62
N ILE A 180 3.75 -7.62 0.97
CA ILE A 180 4.05 -8.93 1.56
C ILE A 180 4.32 -9.92 0.43
N ALA A 181 5.48 -10.58 0.45
CA ALA A 181 5.86 -11.60 -0.52
C ALA A 181 5.01 -12.87 -0.32
N GLY A 182 4.08 -13.15 -1.25
CA GLY A 182 3.31 -14.40 -1.27
C GLY A 182 4.03 -15.55 -1.97
N SER A 183 5.12 -15.26 -2.68
CA SER A 183 6.05 -16.22 -3.27
C SER A 183 7.46 -15.68 -3.19
N LYS A 184 8.46 -16.53 -3.47
CA LYS A 184 9.84 -16.08 -3.59
C LYS A 184 9.90 -14.98 -4.63
N THR A 185 10.45 -13.84 -4.25
CA THR A 185 10.59 -12.66 -5.08
C THR A 185 12.05 -12.52 -5.45
N THR A 186 12.35 -12.59 -6.74
CA THR A 186 13.68 -12.44 -7.31
C THR A 186 13.65 -11.34 -8.36
N ARG A 187 14.82 -10.82 -8.71
CA ARG A 187 14.92 -9.89 -9.83
C ARG A 187 14.29 -10.47 -11.11
N GLN A 188 14.57 -11.74 -11.42
CA GLN A 188 14.14 -12.38 -12.65
C GLN A 188 12.63 -12.52 -12.76
N ASN A 189 11.92 -12.74 -11.63
CA ASN A 189 10.46 -12.87 -11.60
C ASN A 189 9.74 -11.55 -11.30
N GLY A 190 10.45 -10.42 -11.45
CA GLY A 190 9.86 -9.09 -11.44
C GLY A 190 9.79 -8.46 -10.05
N ALA A 191 10.77 -8.70 -9.17
CA ALA A 191 10.91 -7.98 -7.90
C ALA A 191 10.68 -6.48 -8.05
N THR A 192 10.04 -5.88 -7.04
CA THR A 192 9.77 -4.45 -7.03
C THR A 192 11.08 -3.69 -7.15
N MET A 193 11.19 -2.88 -8.19
CA MET A 193 12.27 -1.91 -8.40
C MET A 193 12.06 -0.76 -7.43
N PHE A 194 13.13 -0.32 -6.78
CA PHE A 194 13.09 0.72 -5.76
C PHE A 194 14.34 1.57 -5.84
N ILE A 195 14.22 2.89 -5.63
CA ILE A 195 15.38 3.77 -5.52
C ILE A 195 15.48 4.33 -4.09
N PRO A 196 16.42 3.81 -3.27
CA PRO A 196 16.63 4.31 -1.92
C PRO A 196 16.96 5.81 -1.90
N GLY A 197 16.39 6.54 -0.94
CA GLY A 197 16.60 7.97 -0.76
C GLY A 197 15.78 8.88 -1.69
N SER A 198 15.05 8.30 -2.64
CA SER A 198 14.33 9.07 -3.66
C SER A 198 13.08 9.80 -3.16
N HIS A 199 12.57 9.46 -1.97
CA HIS A 199 11.54 10.21 -1.25
C HIS A 199 11.94 11.64 -0.89
N ARG A 200 13.25 11.92 -0.84
CA ARG A 200 13.79 13.25 -0.53
C ARG A 200 14.00 14.12 -1.76
N TRP A 201 13.83 13.58 -2.96
CA TRP A 201 14.04 14.34 -4.20
C TRP A 201 12.84 15.24 -4.48
N ASP A 202 13.11 16.43 -5.03
CA ASP A 202 12.06 17.29 -5.55
C ASP A 202 11.37 16.71 -6.81
N ASP A 203 10.36 17.41 -7.30
CA ASP A 203 9.59 17.00 -8.49
C ASP A 203 10.32 17.24 -9.82
N THR A 204 11.51 17.84 -9.82
CA THR A 204 12.28 18.17 -11.04
C THR A 204 13.30 17.10 -11.41
N ARG A 205 13.73 16.28 -10.45
CA ARG A 205 14.70 15.21 -10.65
C ARG A 205 14.02 13.94 -11.19
N ALA A 206 14.33 13.59 -12.44
CA ALA A 206 13.86 12.35 -13.04
C ALA A 206 14.57 11.11 -12.45
N PRO A 207 13.85 10.00 -12.21
CA PRO A 207 14.44 8.74 -11.79
C PRO A 207 15.11 8.03 -12.97
N ARG A 208 16.22 7.31 -12.72
CA ARG A 208 16.93 6.56 -13.76
C ARG A 208 17.03 5.06 -13.42
N PRO A 209 17.00 4.16 -14.43
CA PRO A 209 17.11 2.72 -14.21
C PRO A 209 18.42 2.26 -13.54
N ASP A 210 19.51 3.00 -13.70
CA ASP A 210 20.83 2.74 -13.11
C ASP A 210 20.92 3.13 -11.62
N GLU A 211 19.83 3.64 -11.04
CA GLU A 211 19.70 3.96 -9.60
C GLU A 211 18.84 2.92 -8.85
N VAL A 212 18.27 1.96 -9.58
CA VAL A 212 17.32 0.98 -9.04
C VAL A 212 18.05 -0.15 -8.30
N CYS A 213 17.51 -0.53 -7.15
CA CYS A 213 17.72 -1.84 -6.53
C CYS A 213 16.44 -2.68 -6.57
N PHE A 214 16.55 -3.97 -6.28
CA PHE A 214 15.43 -4.91 -6.35
C PHE A 214 15.04 -5.42 -4.96
N ALA A 215 13.75 -5.37 -4.64
CA ALA A 215 13.20 -5.90 -3.39
C ALA A 215 13.05 -7.43 -3.45
N GLU A 216 14.18 -8.14 -3.52
CA GLU A 216 14.21 -9.61 -3.47
C GLU A 216 13.85 -10.09 -2.06
N MET A 217 12.93 -11.05 -1.95
CA MET A 217 12.31 -11.42 -0.68
C MET A 217 11.95 -12.90 -0.66
N ASP A 218 12.17 -13.55 0.48
CA ASP A 218 11.58 -14.84 0.77
C ASP A 218 10.08 -14.68 1.11
N PRO A 219 9.24 -15.70 0.83
CA PRO A 219 7.82 -15.67 1.20
C PRO A 219 7.64 -15.29 2.68
N GLY A 220 6.70 -14.38 2.94
CA GLY A 220 6.41 -13.90 4.29
C GLY A 220 7.24 -12.69 4.74
N SER A 221 8.26 -12.29 3.98
CA SER A 221 8.89 -10.96 4.16
C SER A 221 7.99 -9.86 3.57
N ALA A 222 8.12 -8.63 4.06
CA ALA A 222 7.37 -7.49 3.55
C ALA A 222 8.26 -6.27 3.26
N LEU A 223 8.08 -5.64 2.10
CA LEU A 223 8.67 -4.32 1.82
C LEU A 223 7.73 -3.24 2.36
N ILE A 224 8.23 -2.43 3.29
CA ILE A 224 7.60 -1.16 3.70
C ILE A 224 8.29 -0.04 2.94
N PHE A 225 7.53 0.86 2.30
CA PHE A 225 8.09 1.99 1.58
C PHE A 225 7.16 3.21 1.59
N LEU A 226 7.74 4.40 1.60
CA LEU A 226 6.99 5.65 1.46
C LEU A 226 6.50 5.80 0.02
N ALA A 227 5.27 6.29 -0.14
CA ALA A 227 4.69 6.51 -1.46
C ALA A 227 5.43 7.54 -2.31
N SER A 228 6.21 8.43 -1.67
CA SER A 228 7.10 9.40 -2.31
C SER A 228 8.40 8.80 -2.86
N CYS A 229 8.67 7.51 -2.62
CA CYS A 229 9.80 6.82 -3.23
C CYS A 229 9.50 6.46 -4.68
N TYR A 230 10.48 6.69 -5.56
CA TYR A 230 10.44 6.15 -6.91
C TYR A 230 10.60 4.64 -6.90
N HIS A 231 9.60 3.96 -7.43
CA HIS A 231 9.55 2.50 -7.47
C HIS A 231 8.69 2.00 -8.66
N GLY A 232 8.61 0.68 -8.83
CA GLY A 232 7.68 0.05 -9.77
C GLY A 232 7.90 -1.46 -9.86
N GLY A 233 6.92 -2.23 -10.31
CA GLY A 233 7.07 -3.66 -10.57
C GLY A 233 8.17 -3.95 -11.59
N GLY A 234 9.07 -4.89 -11.29
CA GLY A 234 10.11 -5.33 -12.22
C GLY A 234 9.57 -6.20 -13.35
N ASP A 235 10.41 -6.47 -14.34
CA ASP A 235 10.10 -7.39 -15.43
C ASP A 235 10.09 -8.85 -14.93
N ASN A 236 9.02 -9.57 -15.22
CA ASN A 236 9.01 -11.02 -15.05
C ASN A 236 9.54 -11.67 -16.32
N SER A 237 10.85 -11.86 -16.35
CA SER A 237 11.61 -12.50 -17.43
C SER A 237 11.54 -14.03 -17.44
N THR A 238 10.92 -14.64 -16.42
CA THR A 238 10.75 -16.10 -16.36
C THR A 238 9.73 -16.61 -17.38
N HIS A 239 9.76 -17.91 -17.64
CA HIS A 239 8.85 -18.55 -18.60
C HIS A 239 7.62 -19.16 -17.94
N ASP A 240 7.70 -19.50 -16.66
CA ASP A 240 6.72 -20.34 -15.95
C ASP A 240 6.39 -19.87 -14.53
N GLU A 241 7.02 -18.80 -14.01
CA GLU A 241 6.73 -18.31 -12.67
C GLU A 241 5.67 -17.20 -12.67
N VAL A 242 4.73 -17.30 -11.72
CA VAL A 242 3.83 -16.21 -11.36
C VAL A 242 4.25 -15.66 -10.00
N ARG A 243 4.78 -14.43 -9.96
CA ARG A 243 5.14 -13.78 -8.70
C ARG A 243 3.89 -13.25 -7.99
N ARG A 244 3.69 -13.69 -6.75
CA ARG A 244 2.57 -13.25 -5.91
C ARG A 244 3.04 -12.27 -4.84
N VAL A 245 2.34 -11.16 -4.73
CA VAL A 245 2.60 -10.14 -3.70
C VAL A 245 1.28 -9.54 -3.23
N HIS A 246 1.12 -9.41 -1.91
CA HIS A 246 -0.08 -8.87 -1.27
C HIS A 246 0.23 -7.46 -0.76
N GLY A 247 -0.48 -6.47 -1.29
CA GLY A 247 -0.30 -5.06 -0.98
C GLY A 247 -1.33 -4.54 0.01
N LEU A 248 -0.86 -3.82 1.03
CA LEU A 248 -1.64 -2.99 1.93
C LEU A 248 -1.08 -1.57 1.86
N PHE A 249 -1.86 -0.63 1.35
CA PHE A 249 -1.44 0.76 1.18
C PHE A 249 -2.24 1.65 2.11
N PHE A 250 -1.55 2.47 2.90
CA PHE A 250 -2.15 3.33 3.90
C PHE A 250 -1.99 4.80 3.52
N ALA A 251 -2.97 5.62 3.87
CA ALA A 251 -2.97 7.06 3.64
C ALA A 251 -3.37 7.80 4.92
N ARG A 252 -3.06 9.10 4.99
CA ARG A 252 -3.64 9.98 6.02
C ARG A 252 -5.16 9.97 5.95
N GLY A 253 -5.84 10.08 7.09
CA GLY A 253 -7.30 9.97 7.15
C GLY A 253 -8.09 11.13 6.56
N ASN A 254 -7.42 12.23 6.21
CA ASN A 254 -8.00 13.34 5.47
C ASN A 254 -7.87 13.20 3.94
N LEU A 255 -7.24 12.13 3.44
CA LEU A 255 -7.09 11.87 2.01
C LEU A 255 -8.14 10.87 1.51
N ARG A 256 -8.60 11.07 0.28
CA ARG A 256 -9.49 10.12 -0.39
C ARG A 256 -8.72 8.83 -0.70
N THR A 257 -9.29 7.68 -0.31
CA THR A 257 -8.72 6.36 -0.60
C THR A 257 -8.74 6.06 -2.10
N GLU A 258 -7.72 5.36 -2.61
CA GLU A 258 -7.65 4.95 -4.02
C GLU A 258 -8.70 3.89 -4.38
N GLU A 259 -8.93 2.96 -3.46
CA GLU A 259 -10.03 2.02 -3.53
C GLU A 259 -11.21 2.54 -2.71
N ASN A 260 -12.41 2.48 -3.28
CA ASN A 260 -13.62 2.84 -2.54
C ASN A 260 -13.99 1.70 -1.59
N GLN A 261 -13.49 1.78 -0.35
CA GLN A 261 -13.64 0.73 0.66
C GLN A 261 -15.12 0.40 0.97
N PHE A 262 -16.00 1.39 0.95
CA PHE A 262 -17.45 1.23 1.16
C PHE A 262 -18.15 0.36 0.09
N LEU A 263 -17.53 0.21 -1.08
CA LEU A 263 -18.05 -0.60 -2.20
C LEU A 263 -17.20 -1.85 -2.44
N ALA A 264 -15.91 -1.81 -2.12
CA ALA A 264 -14.99 -2.92 -2.30
C ALA A 264 -15.19 -4.03 -1.26
N VAL A 265 -15.54 -3.65 -0.02
CA VAL A 265 -15.83 -4.59 1.07
C VAL A 265 -17.34 -4.83 1.14
N PRO A 266 -17.81 -6.09 1.02
CA PRO A 266 -19.23 -6.38 1.18
C PRO A 266 -19.73 -5.93 2.55
N ARG A 267 -20.88 -5.25 2.58
CA ARG A 267 -21.50 -4.75 3.82
C ARG A 267 -21.70 -5.83 4.87
N SER A 268 -22.08 -7.04 4.45
CA SER A 268 -22.21 -8.21 5.35
C SER A 268 -20.91 -8.60 6.04
N VAL A 269 -19.77 -8.37 5.37
CA VAL A 269 -18.43 -8.61 5.92
C VAL A 269 -18.03 -7.46 6.84
N ALA A 270 -18.22 -6.20 6.42
CA ALA A 270 -17.87 -5.02 7.21
C ALA A 270 -18.54 -5.01 8.58
N LEU A 271 -19.79 -5.48 8.68
CA LEU A 271 -20.53 -5.57 9.95
C LEU A 271 -19.94 -6.55 10.97
N GLY A 272 -19.13 -7.50 10.52
CA GLY A 272 -18.41 -8.44 11.39
C GLY A 272 -16.98 -8.01 11.70
N MET A 273 -16.52 -6.86 11.20
CA MET A 273 -15.16 -6.38 11.40
C MET A 273 -14.99 -5.67 12.74
N SER A 274 -13.76 -5.69 13.26
CA SER A 274 -13.41 -4.97 14.49
C SER A 274 -13.51 -3.45 14.31
N GLU A 275 -13.64 -2.72 15.42
CA GLU A 275 -13.63 -1.25 15.39
C GLU A 275 -12.40 -0.66 14.70
N LYS A 276 -11.23 -1.29 14.89
CA LYS A 276 -9.99 -0.88 14.23
C LYS A 276 -10.09 -1.02 12.71
N MET A 277 -10.64 -2.13 12.21
CA MET A 277 -10.87 -2.29 10.78
C MET A 277 -11.92 -1.30 10.26
N LEU A 278 -13.01 -1.07 11.00
CA LEU A 278 -14.02 -0.07 10.62
C LEU A 278 -13.42 1.34 10.54
N SER A 279 -12.50 1.69 11.44
CA SER A 279 -11.71 2.91 11.37
C SER A 279 -10.82 2.96 10.12
N LEU A 280 -10.05 1.90 9.85
CA LEU A 280 -9.20 1.82 8.66
C LEU A 280 -9.99 1.90 7.34
N LEU A 281 -11.22 1.38 7.31
CA LEU A 281 -12.10 1.44 6.14
C LEU A 281 -12.82 2.80 6.01
N GLY A 282 -12.71 3.69 7.00
CA GLY A 282 -13.34 5.00 7.00
C GLY A 282 -14.81 5.03 7.46
N TYR A 283 -15.30 3.95 8.10
CA TYR A 283 -16.62 3.93 8.73
C TYR A 283 -16.65 4.63 10.09
N LYS A 284 -15.52 4.67 10.81
CA LYS A 284 -15.43 5.37 12.09
C LYS A 284 -14.95 6.79 11.85
N LYS A 285 -15.66 7.78 12.41
CA LYS A 285 -15.17 9.16 12.33
C LYS A 285 -13.94 9.36 13.23
N PRO A 286 -13.02 10.26 12.88
CA PRO A 286 -11.99 10.72 13.80
C PRO A 286 -12.58 11.60 14.93
N THR A 287 -11.73 12.14 15.80
CA THR A 287 -12.17 13.15 16.79
C THR A 287 -12.61 14.46 16.13
N SER A 288 -12.09 14.76 14.93
CA SER A 288 -12.59 15.81 14.04
C SER A 288 -13.88 15.36 13.32
N ILE A 289 -14.42 16.21 12.45
CA ILE A 289 -15.67 15.96 11.72
C ILE A 289 -15.33 15.51 10.29
N LEU A 290 -15.22 14.20 10.09
CA LEU A 290 -15.07 13.55 8.78
C LEU A 290 -15.89 12.27 8.74
N GLY A 291 -16.52 11.96 7.60
CA GLY A 291 -17.23 10.69 7.40
C GLY A 291 -18.53 10.50 8.20
N VAL A 292 -19.11 11.58 8.73
CA VAL A 292 -20.37 11.53 9.51
C VAL A 292 -21.58 11.13 8.66
N VAL A 293 -22.56 10.47 9.28
CA VAL A 293 -23.88 10.17 8.69
C VAL A 293 -24.95 10.56 9.70
N ASP A 294 -25.98 11.28 9.26
CA ASP A 294 -27.08 11.74 10.12
C ASP A 294 -26.60 12.49 11.38
N ASN A 295 -25.50 13.26 11.28
CA ASN A 295 -24.85 13.98 12.38
C ASN A 295 -24.25 13.09 13.49
N ASP A 296 -23.95 11.83 13.19
CA ASP A 296 -23.33 10.87 14.13
C ASP A 296 -22.16 10.10 13.48
N ASP A 297 -21.41 9.36 14.31
CA ASP A 297 -20.42 8.38 13.90
C ASP A 297 -21.12 7.13 13.35
N PRO A 298 -20.97 6.81 12.05
CA PRO A 298 -21.65 5.65 11.48
C PRO A 298 -21.17 4.33 12.05
N ALA A 299 -20.00 4.26 12.70
CA ALA A 299 -19.54 3.04 13.36
C ALA A 299 -20.31 2.68 14.64
N VAL A 300 -21.02 3.63 15.27
CA VAL A 300 -21.80 3.39 16.51
C VAL A 300 -22.99 2.47 16.25
N ASP A 301 -23.71 2.69 15.14
CA ASP A 301 -24.80 1.82 14.67
C ASP A 301 -24.68 1.61 13.15
N LEU A 302 -23.60 0.93 12.75
CA LEU A 302 -23.34 0.70 11.33
C LEU A 302 -24.47 -0.09 10.66
N ARG A 303 -25.08 -1.03 11.38
CA ARG A 303 -26.18 -1.84 10.85
C ARG A 303 -27.38 -0.95 10.52
N GLY A 304 -27.83 -0.13 11.47
CA GLY A 304 -28.96 0.76 11.27
C GLY A 304 -28.70 1.84 10.22
N VAL A 305 -27.48 2.38 10.16
CA VAL A 305 -27.08 3.31 9.09
C VAL A 305 -27.20 2.65 7.71
N LEU A 306 -26.68 1.44 7.55
CA LEU A 306 -26.75 0.73 6.28
C LEU A 306 -28.18 0.35 5.90
N ASP A 307 -29.03 0.04 6.88
CA ASP A 307 -30.43 -0.33 6.62
C ASP A 307 -31.23 0.90 6.18
N ARG A 308 -31.04 2.06 6.82
CA ARG A 308 -31.62 3.34 6.38
C ARG A 308 -31.17 3.75 4.99
N ALA A 309 -29.90 3.52 4.64
CA ALA A 309 -29.36 3.85 3.33
C ALA A 309 -29.91 2.96 2.18
N ASN A 310 -30.59 1.85 2.49
CA ASN A 310 -31.22 0.96 1.50
C ASN A 310 -32.74 1.05 1.48
N ALA A 311 -33.34 1.81 2.40
CA ALA A 311 -34.78 2.07 2.45
C ALA A 311 -35.19 3.05 1.34
#